data_AF-A0A437P3D9-F1
#
_entry.id   AF-A0A437P3D9-F1
#
_cell.length_a   1.000
_cell.length_b   1.000
_cell.length_c   1.000
_cell.angle_alpha   90.00
_cell.angle_beta   90.00
_cell.angle_gamma   90.00
#
_symmetry.space_group_name_H-M   'P 1'
#
loop_
_entity.id
_entity.type
_entity.pdbx_description
1 polymer ?
#
loop_
_entity_poly.entity_id
_entity_poly.type
_entity_poly.pdbx_seq_one_letter_code
_entity_poly.pdbx_strand_id
1 'polypeptide(L)'
;MRGLGIRAGRVLRAGSTAVAALAAVGLFLGVLTACSAGGTGARDEGPARTDPVGSAAPKAESSASSTPAPKKVNAVRLVKDDPAVSPEVKRDLKPCVGKEYPVDVSYGNLTGNTTNDVVVNVMTCGDAVSIGSYVYRDEGGRYTNVFKAEEPPVYAEIDRGDLVVTKQVYEKGDSVSYPSGEDVLTYRWTSGRFAEKARTHSDYSNAVNGGTPAPSDN
;
A
#
# COMPACT_ATOMS: atom_id res chain seq x y z
N MET A 1 -62.42 -15.85 -36.24
CA MET A 1 -62.30 -17.32 -36.36
C MET A 1 -61.40 -17.63 -37.56
N ARG A 2 -60.47 -18.59 -37.40
CA ARG A 2 -59.60 -19.19 -38.44
C ARG A 2 -58.50 -18.24 -38.94
N GLY A 3 -57.22 -18.60 -39.08
CA GLY A 3 -56.46 -19.85 -39.06
C GLY A 3 -55.21 -19.57 -39.92
N LEU A 4 -53.98 -19.60 -39.37
CA LEU A 4 -53.03 -20.71 -39.38
C LEU A 4 -52.69 -21.30 -40.77
N GLY A 5 -51.39 -21.37 -41.07
CA GLY A 5 -50.79 -22.36 -42.00
C GLY A 5 -50.05 -21.73 -43.20
N ILE A 6 -48.73 -21.50 -43.16
CA ILE A 6 -47.60 -22.46 -43.36
C ILE A 6 -47.25 -22.72 -44.84
N ARG A 7 -46.02 -22.28 -45.17
CA ARG A 7 -44.95 -22.84 -46.03
C ARG A 7 -45.26 -23.35 -47.45
N ALA A 8 -44.45 -22.85 -48.38
CA ALA A 8 -43.45 -23.55 -49.22
C ALA A 8 -43.09 -22.58 -50.37
N GLY A 9 -41.92 -22.50 -50.98
CA GLY A 9 -40.66 -23.22 -50.98
C GLY A 9 -39.80 -22.59 -52.10
N ARG A 10 -38.48 -22.82 -52.03
CA ARG A 10 -37.37 -22.58 -52.98
C ARG A 10 -37.74 -22.13 -54.41
N VAL A 11 -36.94 -21.33 -55.11
CA VAL A 11 -35.57 -21.62 -55.60
C VAL A 11 -35.00 -20.31 -56.14
N LEU A 12 -33.70 -20.05 -55.95
CA LEU A 12 -32.83 -19.44 -56.97
C LEU A 12 -31.37 -19.76 -56.61
N ARG A 13 -30.63 -20.23 -57.61
CA ARG A 13 -29.25 -20.70 -57.56
C ARG A 13 -28.41 -19.83 -58.52
N ALA A 14 -27.10 -19.85 -58.28
CA ALA A 14 -25.98 -19.34 -59.08
C ALA A 14 -25.56 -17.89 -58.76
N GLY A 15 -24.28 -17.56 -58.58
CA GLY A 15 -23.06 -18.39 -58.67
C GLY A 15 -21.81 -17.58 -58.30
N SER A 16 -20.72 -18.33 -58.09
CA SER A 16 -19.30 -17.95 -58.23
C SER A 16 -18.69 -16.87 -57.32
N THR A 17 -17.72 -17.26 -56.48
CA THR A 17 -16.30 -16.87 -56.67
C THR A 17 -15.34 -17.55 -55.68
N ALA A 18 -14.18 -17.94 -56.24
CA ALA A 18 -12.87 -18.13 -55.63
C ALA A 18 -12.64 -19.22 -54.56
N VAL A 19 -12.07 -20.32 -55.04
CA VAL A 19 -11.23 -21.25 -54.27
C VAL A 19 -9.82 -20.64 -54.19
N ALA A 20 -9.24 -20.54 -52.99
CA ALA A 20 -7.79 -20.41 -52.82
C ALA A 20 -7.35 -21.27 -51.62
N ALA A 21 -6.37 -22.13 -51.90
CA ALA A 21 -5.98 -23.29 -51.12
C ALA A 21 -5.17 -22.95 -49.86
N LEU A 22 -5.46 -23.66 -48.76
CA LEU A 22 -4.62 -23.72 -47.57
C LEU A 22 -3.37 -24.58 -47.85
N ALA A 23 -2.19 -23.98 -47.71
CA ALA A 23 -0.92 -24.70 -47.64
C ALA A 23 -0.68 -25.18 -46.20
N ALA A 24 -0.27 -26.45 -46.09
CA ALA A 24 -0.01 -27.18 -44.86
C ALA A 24 1.39 -26.91 -44.28
N VAL A 25 1.47 -26.78 -42.95
CA VAL A 25 2.63 -27.05 -42.09
C VAL A 25 2.00 -27.50 -40.76
N GLY A 26 2.12 -28.73 -40.25
CA GLY A 26 3.24 -29.66 -40.26
C GLY A 26 3.97 -29.54 -38.93
N LEU A 27 3.60 -30.39 -37.95
CA LEU A 27 4.37 -30.89 -36.79
C LEU A 27 3.51 -31.03 -35.52
N PHE A 28 2.73 -32.12 -35.50
CA PHE A 28 2.53 -32.88 -34.27
C PHE A 28 3.87 -33.54 -33.91
N LEU A 29 4.28 -33.45 -32.64
CA LEU A 29 5.17 -34.32 -31.84
C LEU A 29 6.14 -33.49 -30.97
N GLY A 30 6.03 -33.66 -29.65
CA GLY A 30 6.83 -33.00 -28.60
C GLY A 30 6.05 -31.84 -27.98
N VAL A 31 5.73 -31.80 -26.70
CA VAL A 31 6.50 -32.16 -25.52
C VAL A 31 5.53 -32.47 -24.38
N LEU A 32 5.32 -33.75 -24.07
CA LEU A 32 4.82 -34.17 -22.76
C LEU A 32 6.05 -34.53 -21.92
N THR A 33 6.68 -33.51 -21.33
CA THR A 33 7.69 -33.70 -20.29
C THR A 33 7.23 -33.00 -19.03
N ALA A 34 7.17 -33.80 -17.96
CA ALA A 34 6.81 -33.47 -16.60
C ALA A 34 7.30 -32.10 -16.12
N CYS A 35 6.40 -31.33 -15.49
CA CYS A 35 6.79 -30.41 -14.44
C CYS A 35 6.29 -31.01 -13.12
N SER A 36 7.20 -31.71 -12.46
CA SER A 36 7.09 -32.11 -11.07
C SER A 36 6.86 -30.89 -10.19
N ALA A 37 5.98 -31.03 -9.20
CA ALA A 37 5.88 -30.08 -8.09
C ALA A 37 7.23 -30.05 -7.34
N GLY A 38 8.06 -29.05 -7.61
CA GLY A 38 9.25 -28.74 -6.82
C GLY A 38 8.84 -27.93 -5.58
N GLY A 39 8.49 -28.63 -4.51
CA GLY A 39 8.09 -28.04 -3.23
C GLY A 39 8.91 -28.57 -2.06
N THR A 40 9.60 -27.65 -1.38
CA THR A 40 10.42 -27.81 -0.15
C THR A 40 11.82 -28.40 -0.32
N GLY A 41 12.71 -27.64 -0.96
CA GLY A 41 14.14 -27.79 -0.76
C GLY A 41 14.53 -27.28 0.63
N ALA A 42 14.38 -28.10 1.66
CA ALA A 42 15.16 -27.91 2.88
C ALA A 42 16.63 -28.15 2.49
N ARG A 43 17.41 -27.07 2.44
CA ARG A 43 18.87 -27.18 2.33
C ARG A 43 19.36 -27.80 3.63
N ASP A 44 19.82 -29.04 3.55
CA ASP A 44 20.61 -29.65 4.61
C ASP A 44 21.99 -28.97 4.57
N GLU A 45 22.12 -27.87 5.31
CA GLU A 45 23.39 -27.17 5.51
C GLU A 45 24.24 -28.03 6.45
N GLY A 46 24.86 -29.07 5.87
CA GLY A 46 25.79 -29.96 6.58
C GLY A 46 26.86 -29.18 7.37
N PRO A 47 27.48 -29.81 8.38
CA PRO A 47 28.20 -29.10 9.43
C PRO A 47 29.27 -28.16 8.87
N ALA A 48 29.28 -26.93 9.42
CA ALA A 48 30.16 -25.85 9.03
C ALA A 48 31.63 -26.30 9.02
N ARG A 49 32.27 -26.26 7.85
CA ARG A 49 33.70 -26.52 7.73
C ARG A 49 34.49 -25.37 8.35
N THR A 50 35.21 -25.67 9.43
CA THR A 50 36.17 -24.76 10.07
C THR A 50 37.57 -25.00 9.52
N ASP A 51 37.85 -24.54 8.30
CA ASP A 51 39.22 -24.47 7.79
C ASP A 51 39.54 -23.01 7.37
N PRO A 52 40.63 -22.41 7.87
CA PRO A 52 40.99 -21.04 7.53
C PRO A 52 41.74 -21.05 6.19
N VAL A 53 41.06 -20.66 5.11
CA VAL A 53 41.73 -20.40 3.82
C VAL A 53 42.09 -18.92 3.75
N GLY A 54 43.35 -18.62 4.06
CA GLY A 54 43.97 -17.36 3.67
C GLY A 54 44.00 -17.24 2.16
N SER A 55 43.29 -16.25 1.63
CA SER A 55 43.42 -15.81 0.24
C SER A 55 43.30 -14.29 0.21
N ALA A 56 44.37 -13.63 -0.22
CA ALA A 56 44.42 -12.19 -0.39
C ALA A 56 43.42 -11.75 -1.47
N ALA A 57 42.28 -11.20 -1.03
CA ALA A 57 41.35 -10.51 -1.90
C ALA A 57 41.85 -9.07 -2.17
N PRO A 58 41.72 -8.54 -3.40
CA PRO A 58 42.00 -7.14 -3.66
C PRO A 58 41.07 -6.29 -2.79
N LYS A 59 41.65 -5.28 -2.13
CA LYS A 59 40.95 -4.31 -1.30
C LYS A 59 39.82 -3.68 -2.10
N ALA A 60 38.59 -4.16 -1.90
CA ALA A 60 37.41 -3.44 -2.34
C ALA A 60 37.37 -2.15 -1.53
N GLU A 61 37.68 -1.03 -2.18
CA GLU A 61 37.33 0.28 -1.66
C GLU A 61 35.80 0.36 -1.67
N SER A 62 35.19 -0.06 -0.56
CA SER A 62 33.82 0.29 -0.24
C SER A 62 33.79 1.80 0.01
N SER A 63 33.68 2.59 -1.06
CA SER A 63 33.06 3.91 -0.99
C SER A 63 31.59 3.69 -0.69
N ALA A 64 31.30 3.30 0.56
CA ALA A 64 29.99 3.51 1.13
C ALA A 64 29.85 5.03 1.23
N SER A 65 29.20 5.63 0.23
CA SER A 65 28.64 6.98 0.37
C SER A 65 27.67 6.90 1.54
N SER A 66 28.15 7.22 2.74
CA SER A 66 27.33 7.40 3.91
C SER A 66 26.47 8.63 3.63
N THR A 67 25.26 8.43 3.13
CA THR A 67 24.27 9.51 3.05
C THR A 67 24.16 10.09 4.45
N PRO A 68 24.40 11.41 4.64
CA PRO A 68 24.30 12.02 5.95
C PRO A 68 22.93 11.71 6.57
N ALA A 69 22.92 11.26 7.82
CA ALA A 69 21.67 11.04 8.53
C ALA A 69 20.86 12.35 8.55
N PRO A 70 19.54 12.30 8.30
CA PRO A 70 18.73 13.51 8.30
C PRO A 70 18.82 14.21 9.65
N LYS A 71 18.90 15.54 9.63
CA LYS A 71 18.88 16.36 10.84
C LYS A 71 17.60 16.06 11.60
N LYS A 72 17.70 15.54 12.82
CA LYS A 72 16.53 15.22 13.65
C LYS A 72 15.78 16.50 14.01
N VAL A 73 14.50 16.54 13.65
CA VAL A 73 13.59 17.65 13.98
C VAL A 73 12.80 17.30 15.24
N ASN A 74 12.44 18.32 16.04
CA ASN A 74 11.52 18.12 17.16
C ASN A 74 10.08 18.06 16.65
N ALA A 75 9.64 16.87 16.26
CA ALA A 75 8.30 16.63 15.70
C ALA A 75 7.17 17.03 16.65
N VAL A 76 7.31 16.75 17.95
CA VAL A 76 6.32 17.13 18.97
C VAL A 76 6.12 18.65 18.98
N ARG A 77 7.23 19.40 18.94
CA ARG A 77 7.17 20.86 18.90
C ARG A 77 6.57 21.37 17.59
N LEU A 78 6.93 20.78 16.44
CA LEU A 78 6.30 21.15 15.16
C LEU A 78 4.78 21.06 15.24
N VAL A 79 4.26 19.91 15.66
CA VAL A 79 2.81 19.68 15.72
C VAL A 79 2.12 20.57 16.76
N LYS A 80 2.75 20.79 17.93
CA LYS A 80 2.19 21.68 18.97
C LYS A 80 2.16 23.14 18.54
N ASP A 81 3.21 23.62 17.89
CA ASP A 81 3.36 25.02 17.48
C ASP A 81 2.56 25.33 16.20
N ASP A 82 2.17 24.31 15.42
CA ASP A 82 1.45 24.47 14.16
C ASP A 82 -0.04 24.86 14.38
N PRO A 83 -0.46 26.07 13.97
CA PRO A 83 -1.84 26.52 14.17
C PRO A 83 -2.88 25.76 13.32
N ALA A 84 -2.46 25.03 12.28
CA ALA A 84 -3.37 24.23 11.47
C ALA A 84 -3.78 22.93 12.17
N VAL A 85 -3.04 22.49 13.19
CA VAL A 85 -3.32 21.27 13.96
C VAL A 85 -4.46 21.53 14.93
N SER A 86 -5.45 20.63 14.97
CA SER A 86 -6.62 20.79 15.83
C SER A 86 -6.26 20.75 17.32
N PRO A 87 -7.04 21.47 18.17
CA PRO A 87 -6.90 21.38 19.62
C PRO A 87 -7.02 19.96 20.16
N GLU A 88 -7.83 19.11 19.53
CA GLU A 88 -8.05 17.72 19.90
C GLU A 88 -6.76 16.91 19.79
N VAL A 89 -6.09 16.95 18.63
CA VAL A 89 -4.82 16.25 18.44
C VAL A 89 -3.74 16.82 19.37
N LYS A 90 -3.69 18.15 19.57
CA LYS A 90 -2.71 18.76 20.48
C LYS A 90 -2.90 18.35 21.94
N ARG A 91 -4.15 18.16 22.37
CA ARG A 91 -4.49 17.70 23.73
C ARG A 91 -4.04 16.26 23.96
N ASP A 92 -4.16 15.42 22.94
CA ASP A 92 -3.78 14.00 23.00
C ASP A 92 -2.27 13.79 22.76
N LEU A 93 -1.59 14.74 22.11
CA LEU A 93 -0.13 14.82 22.00
C LEU A 93 0.53 15.23 23.32
N LYS A 94 0.51 14.30 24.27
CA LYS A 94 1.17 14.39 25.59
C LYS A 94 2.10 13.18 25.79
N PRO A 95 3.05 13.23 26.73
CA PRO A 95 3.86 12.06 27.03
C PRO A 95 2.99 10.89 27.48
N CYS A 96 3.25 9.70 26.94
CA CYS A 96 2.59 8.46 27.34
C CYS A 96 3.24 7.87 28.59
N VAL A 97 4.58 7.79 28.57
CA VAL A 97 5.38 7.31 29.69
C VAL A 97 6.58 8.24 29.84
N GLY A 98 6.73 8.82 31.03
CA GLY A 98 7.82 9.77 31.31
C GLY A 98 7.84 10.94 30.33
N LYS A 99 8.81 10.95 29.40
CA LYS A 99 9.00 11.99 28.38
C LYS A 99 8.73 11.50 26.94
N GLU A 100 8.29 10.26 26.78
CA GLU A 100 8.06 9.64 25.48
C GLU A 100 6.68 10.01 24.95
N TYR A 101 6.62 10.52 23.72
CA TYR A 101 5.39 10.95 23.07
C TYR A 101 4.94 9.92 22.03
N PRO A 102 3.62 9.79 21.77
CA PRO A 102 3.08 8.85 20.81
C PRO A 102 3.17 9.45 19.39
N VAL A 103 4.39 9.56 18.88
CA VAL A 103 4.63 10.06 17.52
C VAL A 103 5.48 9.06 16.74
N ASP A 104 5.07 8.76 15.52
CA ASP A 104 5.94 8.15 14.51
C ASP A 104 6.42 9.23 13.53
N VAL A 105 7.69 9.15 13.14
CA VAL A 105 8.36 10.18 12.33
C VAL A 105 9.17 9.54 11.22
N SER A 106 8.78 9.82 9.99
CA SER A 106 9.48 9.39 8.79
C SER A 106 10.07 10.58 8.04
N TYR A 107 11.23 10.39 7.41
CA TYR A 107 11.93 11.42 6.64
C TYR A 107 12.11 10.95 5.19
N GLY A 108 11.78 11.79 4.22
CA GLY A 108 11.97 11.46 2.81
C GLY A 108 11.71 12.64 1.88
N ASN A 109 12.01 12.47 0.60
CA ASN A 109 11.76 13.49 -0.40
C ASN A 109 10.38 13.26 -1.04
N LEU A 110 9.41 14.07 -0.65
CA LEU A 110 8.05 14.09 -1.21
C LEU A 110 7.82 15.32 -2.08
N THR A 111 8.48 16.44 -1.76
CA THR A 111 8.19 17.76 -2.32
C THR A 111 9.25 18.30 -3.29
N GLY A 112 10.27 17.51 -3.58
CA GLY A 112 11.39 17.85 -4.47
C GLY A 112 12.45 18.76 -3.85
N ASN A 113 12.43 18.92 -2.53
CA ASN A 113 13.40 19.74 -1.80
C ASN A 113 14.77 19.05 -1.65
N THR A 114 15.79 19.85 -1.34
CA THR A 114 17.12 19.36 -0.97
C THR A 114 17.16 18.79 0.45
N THR A 115 16.36 19.36 1.35
CA THR A 115 16.11 18.83 2.69
C THR A 115 14.92 17.87 2.65
N ASN A 116 15.03 16.75 3.36
CA ASN A 116 13.92 15.81 3.52
C ASN A 116 12.70 16.49 4.15
N ASP A 117 11.53 16.16 3.61
CA ASP A 117 10.25 16.40 4.25
C ASP A 117 10.10 15.47 5.47
N VAL A 118 9.31 15.88 6.44
CA VAL A 118 9.06 15.16 7.69
C VAL A 118 7.59 14.76 7.73
N VAL A 119 7.33 13.46 7.70
CA VAL A 119 6.00 12.90 7.96
C VAL A 119 5.89 12.64 9.45
N VAL A 120 4.85 13.17 10.08
CA VAL A 120 4.57 12.95 11.52
C VAL A 120 3.19 12.35 11.66
N ASN A 121 3.11 11.15 12.24
CA ASN A 121 1.86 10.53 12.67
C ASN A 121 1.74 10.72 14.19
N VAL A 122 0.63 11.29 14.66
CA VAL A 122 0.31 11.41 16.08
C VAL A 122 -0.64 10.29 16.45
N MET A 123 -0.30 9.55 17.50
CA MET A 123 -0.99 8.34 17.90
C MET A 123 -1.58 8.49 19.31
N THR A 124 -2.50 7.62 19.66
CA THR A 124 -2.94 7.42 21.03
C THR A 124 -1.87 6.66 21.82
N CYS A 125 -1.77 6.93 23.12
CA CYS A 125 -0.78 6.31 23.99
C CYS A 125 -1.01 4.82 24.28
N GLY A 126 -2.27 4.36 24.22
CA GLY A 126 -2.64 3.02 24.69
C GLY A 126 -2.60 1.97 23.59
N ASP A 127 -3.29 2.25 22.51
CA ASP A 127 -3.55 1.33 21.39
C ASP A 127 -2.82 1.72 20.10
N ALA A 128 -1.97 2.76 20.15
CA ALA A 128 -1.16 3.20 19.02
C ALA A 128 -2.02 3.51 17.76
N VAL A 129 -3.23 4.00 17.97
CA VAL A 129 -4.13 4.40 16.89
C VAL A 129 -3.76 5.81 16.47
N SER A 130 -3.42 5.99 15.18
CA SER A 130 -3.07 7.31 14.67
C SER A 130 -4.30 8.20 14.49
N ILE A 131 -4.25 9.36 15.13
CA ILE A 131 -5.31 10.37 15.19
C ILE A 131 -5.02 11.58 14.30
N GLY A 132 -3.82 11.66 13.71
CA GLY A 132 -3.51 12.66 12.72
C GLY A 132 -2.17 12.45 12.05
N SER A 133 -2.10 12.80 10.78
CA SER A 133 -0.91 12.69 9.92
C SER A 133 -0.61 14.02 9.25
N TYR A 134 0.68 14.41 9.28
CA TYR A 134 1.14 15.70 8.79
C TYR A 134 2.40 15.54 7.94
N VAL A 135 2.55 16.39 6.92
CA VAL A 135 3.83 16.53 6.19
C VAL A 135 4.35 17.94 6.38
N TYR A 136 5.58 18.04 6.88
CA TYR A 136 6.31 19.29 7.04
C TYR A 136 7.44 19.39 6.03
N ARG A 137 7.47 20.48 5.26
CA ARG A 137 8.48 20.81 4.26
C ARG A 137 9.41 21.90 4.79
N ASP A 138 10.71 21.78 4.55
CA ASP A 138 11.66 22.86 4.84
C ASP A 138 11.52 24.02 3.84
N GLU A 139 11.29 25.22 4.34
CA GLU A 139 11.20 26.47 3.58
C GLU A 139 12.20 27.46 4.17
N GLY A 140 13.44 27.41 3.69
CA GLY A 140 14.50 28.33 4.14
C GLY A 140 14.90 28.12 5.59
N GLY A 141 14.95 26.87 6.07
CA GLY A 141 15.32 26.51 7.44
C GLY A 141 14.16 26.46 8.44
N ARG A 142 12.93 26.74 7.98
CA ARG A 142 11.71 26.62 8.77
C ARG A 142 10.80 25.56 8.15
N TYR A 143 10.36 24.62 8.97
CA TYR A 143 9.40 23.61 8.55
C TYR A 143 7.98 24.17 8.52
N THR A 144 7.31 24.06 7.37
CA THR A 144 5.92 24.48 7.13
C THR A 144 5.06 23.26 6.83
N ASN A 145 3.86 23.20 7.40
CA ASN A 145 2.89 22.15 7.10
C ASN A 145 2.33 22.30 5.67
N VAL A 146 2.44 21.23 4.89
CA VAL A 146 1.96 21.16 3.50
C VAL A 146 0.96 20.03 3.25
N PHE A 147 0.64 19.24 4.27
CA PHE A 147 -0.37 18.18 4.24
C PHE A 147 -0.90 17.93 5.66
N LYS A 148 -2.21 17.74 5.76
CA LYS A 148 -2.91 17.48 7.02
C LYS A 148 -4.03 16.45 6.79
N ALA A 149 -4.09 15.43 7.63
CA ALA A 149 -5.26 14.58 7.79
C ALA A 149 -5.50 14.28 9.28
N GLU A 150 -6.71 14.52 9.78
CA GLU A 150 -7.08 14.37 11.19
C GLU A 150 -8.43 13.67 11.36
N GLU A 151 -8.78 12.78 10.43
CA GLU A 151 -9.96 11.91 10.52
C GLU A 151 -9.48 10.53 11.00
N PRO A 152 -9.52 10.21 12.31
CA PRO A 152 -8.98 8.96 12.82
C PRO A 152 -9.88 7.76 12.47
N PRO A 153 -9.31 6.56 12.32
CA PRO A 153 -7.89 6.26 12.24
C PRO A 153 -7.30 6.68 10.88
N VAL A 154 -6.19 7.41 10.90
CA VAL A 154 -5.47 7.84 9.69
C VAL A 154 -3.97 7.68 9.89
N TYR A 155 -3.28 7.05 8.94
CA TYR A 155 -1.84 6.86 8.98
C TYR A 155 -1.21 7.24 7.64
N ALA A 156 -0.04 7.89 7.69
CA ALA A 156 0.67 8.30 6.49
C ALA A 156 2.09 7.71 6.42
N GLU A 157 2.45 7.25 5.23
CA GLU A 157 3.73 6.62 4.92
C GLU A 157 4.35 7.24 3.66
N ILE A 158 5.66 7.06 3.53
CA ILE A 158 6.39 7.42 2.32
C ILE A 158 6.61 6.15 1.50
N ASP A 159 5.99 6.05 0.32
CA ASP A 159 6.25 4.97 -0.64
C ASP A 159 6.81 5.57 -1.94
N ARG A 160 8.07 5.26 -2.27
CA ARG A 160 8.72 5.62 -3.55
C ARG A 160 8.55 7.10 -3.98
N GLY A 161 8.53 8.01 -3.00
CA GLY A 161 8.39 9.46 -3.23
C GLY A 161 6.93 9.95 -3.32
N ASP A 162 5.97 9.06 -3.14
CA ASP A 162 4.56 9.39 -2.89
C ASP A 162 4.26 9.36 -1.40
N LEU A 163 3.27 10.17 -1.01
CA LEU A 163 2.66 10.09 0.32
C LEU A 163 1.48 9.13 0.22
N VAL A 164 1.54 8.00 0.90
CA VAL A 164 0.45 7.03 0.97
C VAL A 164 -0.26 7.24 2.31
N VAL A 165 -1.58 7.41 2.26
CA VAL A 165 -2.42 7.64 3.44
C VAL A 165 -3.45 6.53 3.51
N THR A 166 -3.45 5.80 4.61
CA THR A 166 -4.43 4.75 4.89
C THR A 166 -5.45 5.29 5.88
N LYS A 167 -6.73 5.10 5.57
CA LYS A 167 -7.86 5.43 6.43
C LYS A 167 -8.72 4.20 6.65
N GLN A 168 -9.04 3.89 7.89
CA GLN A 168 -9.98 2.81 8.18
C GLN A 168 -11.42 3.27 7.91
N VAL A 169 -12.23 2.39 7.35
CA VAL A 169 -13.65 2.61 7.06
C VAL A 169 -14.48 1.79 8.04
N TYR A 170 -15.42 2.48 8.71
CA TYR A 170 -16.33 1.88 9.69
C TYR A 170 -17.77 2.02 9.21
N GLU A 171 -18.48 0.90 9.17
CA GLU A 171 -19.91 0.84 8.95
C GLU A 171 -20.70 0.96 10.26
N LYS A 172 -22.01 1.12 10.14
CA LYS A 172 -22.89 1.21 11.30
C LYS A 172 -22.87 -0.12 12.07
N GLY A 173 -22.40 -0.06 13.31
CA GLY A 173 -22.34 -1.20 14.22
C GLY A 173 -20.94 -1.77 14.39
N ASP A 174 -19.97 -1.26 13.64
CA ASP A 174 -18.58 -1.66 13.80
C ASP A 174 -18.05 -1.30 15.18
N SER A 175 -17.27 -2.20 15.75
CA SER A 175 -16.45 -1.92 16.91
C SER A 175 -15.21 -1.14 16.47
N VAL A 176 -14.67 -0.27 17.33
CA VAL A 176 -13.42 0.46 17.08
C VAL A 176 -12.28 -0.48 16.67
N SER A 177 -12.24 -1.71 17.21
CA SER A 177 -11.22 -2.71 16.91
C SER A 177 -11.43 -3.46 15.60
N TYR A 178 -12.61 -3.37 14.98
CA TYR A 178 -13.00 -4.15 13.80
C TYR A 178 -13.66 -3.23 12.76
N PRO A 179 -12.86 -2.45 12.01
CA PRO A 179 -13.34 -1.74 10.84
C PRO A 179 -13.87 -2.72 9.79
N SER A 180 -14.81 -2.26 8.98
CA SER A 180 -15.34 -3.01 7.84
C SER A 180 -14.47 -2.91 6.59
N GLY A 181 -13.58 -1.92 6.50
CA GLY A 181 -12.67 -1.79 5.36
C GLY A 181 -11.60 -0.72 5.55
N GLU A 182 -10.96 -0.36 4.45
CA GLU A 182 -9.98 0.72 4.37
C GLU A 182 -10.01 1.44 3.01
N ASP A 183 -9.61 2.70 3.03
CA ASP A 183 -9.19 3.47 1.87
C ASP A 183 -7.67 3.68 1.92
N VAL A 184 -6.97 3.31 0.85
CA VAL A 184 -5.55 3.63 0.63
C VAL A 184 -5.47 4.71 -0.44
N LEU A 185 -5.02 5.90 -0.07
CA LEU A 185 -4.92 7.08 -0.93
C LEU A 185 -3.46 7.40 -1.21
N THR A 186 -3.09 7.46 -2.49
CA THR A 186 -1.73 7.85 -2.90
C THR A 186 -1.74 9.30 -3.36
N TYR A 187 -0.89 10.13 -2.77
CA TYR A 187 -0.72 11.53 -3.11
C TYR A 187 0.66 11.80 -3.70
N ARG A 188 0.69 12.65 -4.74
CA ARG A 188 1.93 13.20 -5.31
C ARG A 188 1.96 14.71 -5.11
N TRP A 189 3.13 15.23 -4.77
CA TRP A 189 3.37 16.66 -4.81
C TRP A 189 3.32 17.19 -6.25
N THR A 190 2.41 18.12 -6.51
CA THR A 190 2.27 18.77 -7.81
C THR A 190 1.80 20.21 -7.62
N SER A 191 2.46 21.14 -8.31
CA SER A 191 2.09 22.56 -8.30
C SER A 191 1.86 23.14 -6.90
N GLY A 192 2.76 22.83 -5.96
CA GLY A 192 2.74 23.42 -4.62
C GLY A 192 1.79 22.76 -3.62
N ARG A 193 1.22 21.59 -3.92
CA ARG A 193 0.34 20.84 -3.01
C ARG A 193 0.40 19.34 -3.26
N PHE A 194 -0.02 18.54 -2.29
CA PHE A 194 -0.33 17.12 -2.53
C PHE A 194 -1.65 16.99 -3.28
N ALA A 195 -1.64 16.28 -4.40
CA ALA A 195 -2.85 15.90 -5.13
C ALA A 195 -3.00 14.38 -5.13
N GLU A 196 -4.23 13.91 -4.89
CA GLU A 196 -4.56 12.49 -4.96
C GLU A 196 -4.31 11.98 -6.39
N LYS A 197 -3.55 10.89 -6.50
CA LYS A 197 -3.18 10.23 -7.75
C LYS A 197 -3.93 8.93 -7.94
N ALA A 198 -4.17 8.23 -6.84
CA ALA A 198 -4.86 6.96 -6.81
C ALA A 198 -5.58 6.79 -5.48
N ARG A 199 -6.63 5.97 -5.52
CA ARG A 199 -7.34 5.47 -4.36
C ARG A 199 -7.69 4.01 -4.59
N THR A 200 -7.50 3.19 -3.57
CA THR A 200 -8.01 1.83 -3.53
C THR A 200 -8.87 1.69 -2.29
N HIS A 201 -10.07 1.15 -2.47
CA HIS A 201 -10.96 0.77 -1.39
C HIS A 201 -10.90 -0.75 -1.23
N SER A 202 -10.89 -1.24 0.01
CA SER A 202 -10.97 -2.68 0.30
C SER A 202 -11.94 -2.94 1.44
N ASP A 203 -12.87 -3.85 1.20
CA ASP A 203 -13.74 -4.41 2.24
C ASP A 203 -13.01 -5.57 2.93
N TYR A 204 -13.06 -5.60 4.26
CA TYR A 204 -12.58 -6.74 5.02
C TYR A 204 -13.67 -7.81 5.13
N SER A 205 -13.25 -9.08 5.15
CA SER A 205 -14.19 -10.20 5.25
C SER A 205 -14.81 -10.30 6.64
N ASN A 206 -16.14 -10.35 6.67
CA ASN A 206 -16.92 -10.59 7.89
C ASN A 206 -16.88 -12.05 8.38
N ALA A 207 -16.16 -12.95 7.70
CA ALA A 207 -16.15 -14.38 8.04
C ALA A 207 -15.59 -14.68 9.44
N VAL A 208 -14.79 -13.78 10.02
CA VAL A 208 -14.26 -13.88 11.39
C VAL A 208 -15.10 -13.11 12.43
N ASN A 209 -16.07 -12.31 11.98
CA ASN A 209 -17.01 -11.55 12.82
C ASN A 209 -18.30 -12.33 13.13
N GLY A 210 -18.36 -13.61 12.74
CA GLY A 210 -19.52 -14.48 12.91
C GLY A 210 -19.82 -14.78 14.37
N GLY A 211 -20.64 -13.91 15.00
CA GLY A 211 -21.37 -14.28 16.20
C GLY A 211 -22.15 -15.56 15.92
N THR A 212 -21.91 -16.61 16.71
CA THR A 212 -22.73 -17.82 16.69
C THR A 212 -24.20 -17.40 16.84
N PRO A 213 -25.11 -17.77 15.92
CA PRO A 213 -26.53 -17.51 16.12
C PRO A 213 -26.95 -18.13 17.45
N ALA A 214 -27.59 -17.35 18.32
CA ALA A 214 -28.19 -17.91 19.53
C ALA A 214 -29.15 -19.05 19.11
N PRO A 215 -29.14 -20.21 19.81
CA PRO A 215 -30.06 -21.29 19.49
C PRO A 215 -31.50 -20.76 19.51
N SER A 216 -32.28 -21.06 18.47
CA SER A 216 -33.71 -20.79 18.48
C SER A 216 -34.38 -21.73 19.49
N ASP A 217 -34.99 -21.16 20.52
CA ASP A 217 -35.86 -21.89 21.44
C ASP A 217 -37.03 -22.49 20.65
N ASN A 218 -37.17 -23.81 20.72
CA ASN A 218 -38.34 -24.56 20.23
C ASN A 218 -39.38 -24.69 21.35
#